data_AF-A0A816HR24-F1
#
_entry.id   AF-A0A816HR24-F1
#
_cell.length_a   1.000
_cell.length_b   1.000
_cell.length_c   1.000
_cell.angle_alpha   90.00
_cell.angle_beta   90.00
_cell.angle_gamma   90.00
#
_symmetry.space_group_name_H-M   'P 1'
#
loop_
_entity.id
_entity.type
_entity.pdbx_description
1 polymer ?
#
loop_
_entity_poly.entity_id
_entity_poly.type
_entity_poly.pdbx_seq_one_letter_code
_entity_poly.pdbx_strand_id
1 'polypeptide(L)'
;PVRGGRWSIRLRQLYIWSIVSNYFPIKLVKTEDLDPSRNYIFGCHPHGTITLGAGINFLTEATHFSTLFPGIRPHLMALHSNFFFPVLRELILGLGECSVSRESCQYFLNGSAGQGNAVIIVCGGMRELYSTEYGKMTFYLKNRKGFIRLSLENGTSLVP
;
A
#
# COMPACT_ATOMS: atom_id res chain seq x y z
N PRO A 1 0.95 -13.44 1.00
CA PRO A 1 2.36 -13.89 0.99
C PRO A 1 3.19 -13.05 1.98
N VAL A 2 4.24 -13.62 2.58
CA VAL A 2 5.05 -12.91 3.59
C VAL A 2 6.22 -12.13 2.99
N ARG A 3 6.77 -12.57 1.85
CA ARG A 3 7.98 -11.98 1.23
C ARG A 3 7.73 -11.26 -0.09
N GLY A 4 6.51 -10.80 -0.35
CA GLY A 4 6.16 -10.24 -1.66
C GLY A 4 5.20 -11.08 -2.48
N GLY A 5 4.35 -10.40 -3.25
CA GLY A 5 3.73 -10.95 -4.45
C GLY A 5 4.69 -10.95 -5.64
N ARG A 6 4.25 -11.47 -6.79
CA ARG A 6 4.99 -11.34 -8.05
C ARG A 6 4.81 -9.92 -8.57
N TRP A 7 5.90 -9.22 -8.78
CA TRP A 7 5.84 -7.86 -9.29
C TRP A 7 5.72 -7.82 -10.82
N SER A 8 4.53 -8.10 -11.36
CA SER A 8 4.33 -8.12 -12.81
C SER A 8 4.14 -6.72 -13.38
N ILE A 9 5.18 -6.18 -14.02
CA ILE A 9 5.13 -4.85 -14.67
C ILE A 9 3.95 -4.74 -15.64
N ARG A 10 3.70 -5.79 -16.44
CA ARG A 10 2.60 -5.81 -17.41
C ARG A 10 1.23 -5.70 -16.76
N LEU A 11 1.01 -6.40 -15.64
CA LEU A 11 -0.27 -6.33 -14.92
C LEU A 11 -0.47 -4.95 -14.31
N ARG A 12 0.59 -4.32 -13.78
CA ARG A 12 0.52 -2.98 -13.19
C ARG A 12 0.26 -1.88 -14.23
N GLN A 13 0.59 -2.11 -15.49
CA GLN A 13 0.45 -1.15 -16.61
C GLN A 13 -0.80 -1.38 -17.48
N LEU A 14 -1.73 -2.24 -17.09
CA LEU A 14 -2.95 -2.46 -17.88
C LEU A 14 -3.78 -1.17 -18.00
N TYR A 15 -4.29 -0.92 -19.22
CA TYR A 15 -5.08 0.27 -19.54
C TYR A 15 -6.35 0.42 -18.69
N ILE A 16 -6.91 -0.69 -18.20
CA ILE A 16 -8.07 -0.67 -17.30
C ILE A 16 -7.82 0.17 -16.04
N TRP A 17 -6.58 0.22 -15.54
CA TRP A 17 -6.24 1.03 -14.38
C TRP A 17 -6.31 2.52 -14.69
N SER A 18 -5.92 2.94 -15.89
CA SER A 18 -6.09 4.32 -16.37
C SER A 18 -7.57 4.70 -16.47
N ILE A 19 -8.42 3.80 -16.96
CA ILE A 19 -9.88 4.02 -17.01
C ILE A 19 -10.43 4.24 -15.59
N VAL A 20 -10.09 3.35 -14.65
CA VAL A 20 -10.54 3.45 -13.25
C VAL A 20 -10.04 4.75 -12.60
N SER A 21 -8.77 5.09 -12.81
CA SER A 21 -8.16 6.32 -12.27
C SER A 21 -8.86 7.57 -12.78
N ASN A 22 -9.23 7.60 -14.08
CA ASN A 22 -9.93 8.74 -14.68
C ASN A 22 -11.40 8.83 -14.26
N TYR A 23 -12.06 7.69 -14.07
CA TYR A 23 -13.46 7.64 -13.66
C TYR A 23 -13.66 8.11 -12.20
N PHE A 24 -12.76 7.72 -11.28
CA PHE A 24 -12.80 8.09 -9.85
C PHE A 24 -11.88 9.28 -9.48
N PRO A 25 -11.60 10.17 -10.45
CA PRO A 25 -10.45 11.08 -10.49
C PRO A 25 -9.31 10.84 -9.48
N ILE A 26 -8.75 9.63 -9.45
CA ILE A 26 -7.68 9.25 -8.53
C ILE A 26 -6.38 9.92 -9.00
N LYS A 27 -5.72 10.61 -8.08
CA LYS A 27 -4.44 11.28 -8.32
C LYS A 27 -3.45 10.93 -7.22
N LEU A 28 -2.18 10.85 -7.58
CA LEU A 28 -1.06 10.79 -6.64
C LEU A 28 -0.30 12.11 -6.74
N VAL A 29 -0.30 12.89 -5.66
CA VAL A 29 0.41 14.17 -5.59
C VAL A 29 1.63 13.95 -4.70
N LYS A 30 2.82 14.08 -5.29
CA LYS A 30 4.08 14.04 -4.57
C LYS A 30 4.35 15.40 -3.94
N THR A 31 4.61 15.41 -2.64
CA THR A 31 4.97 16.62 -1.89
C THR A 31 6.47 16.73 -1.63
N GLU A 32 7.17 15.60 -1.50
CA GLU A 32 8.58 15.54 -1.12
C GLU A 32 9.31 14.44 -1.89
N ASP A 33 10.61 14.62 -2.07
CA ASP A 33 11.52 13.59 -2.56
C ASP A 33 11.83 12.56 -1.47
N LEU A 34 11.93 11.29 -1.87
CA LEU A 34 12.29 10.20 -0.97
C LEU A 34 13.62 9.59 -1.41
N ASP A 35 14.52 9.42 -0.46
CA ASP A 35 15.83 8.77 -0.65
C ASP A 35 15.63 7.25 -0.90
N PRO A 36 16.00 6.72 -2.08
CA PRO A 36 15.82 5.30 -2.41
C PRO A 36 16.77 4.37 -1.65
N SER A 37 17.74 4.90 -0.90
CA SER A 37 18.59 4.09 0.00
C SER A 37 17.89 3.76 1.33
N ARG A 38 16.70 4.29 1.58
CA ARG A 38 15.94 4.10 2.82
C ARG A 38 14.66 3.32 2.60
N ASN A 39 14.18 2.72 3.69
CA ASN A 39 12.89 2.05 3.75
C ASN A 39 11.88 2.91 4.52
N TYR A 40 10.62 2.87 4.09
CA TYR A 40 9.56 3.75 4.55
C TYR A 40 8.31 2.96 4.95
N ILE A 41 7.56 3.51 5.90
CA ILE A 41 6.18 3.11 6.16
C ILE A 41 5.27 4.26 5.73
N PHE A 42 4.38 4.00 4.79
CA PHE A 42 3.35 4.95 4.37
C PHE A 42 2.07 4.69 5.15
N GLY A 43 1.58 5.70 5.85
CA GLY A 43 0.21 5.73 6.35
C GLY A 43 -0.74 6.01 5.20
N CYS A 44 -1.77 5.19 5.04
CA CYS A 44 -2.82 5.45 4.06
C CYS A 44 -4.18 5.46 4.76
N HIS A 45 -4.98 6.49 4.48
CA HIS A 45 -6.33 6.64 4.99
C HIS A 45 -7.16 7.57 4.09
N PRO A 46 -8.50 7.45 4.07
CA PRO A 46 -9.29 6.41 4.74
C PRO A 46 -9.24 5.07 4.00
N HIS A 47 -9.57 3.97 4.67
CA HIS A 47 -9.75 2.68 3.99
C HIS A 47 -10.92 2.71 2.99
N GLY A 48 -12.02 3.38 3.35
CA GLY A 48 -13.28 3.35 2.60
C GLY A 48 -13.88 1.94 2.50
N THR A 49 -14.92 1.77 1.68
CA THR A 49 -15.53 0.45 1.42
C THR A 49 -14.57 -0.48 0.69
N ILE A 50 -13.82 0.07 -0.25
CA ILE A 50 -12.76 -0.60 -0.99
C ILE A 50 -11.59 0.36 -0.98
N THR A 51 -10.40 -0.12 -0.64
CA THR A 51 -9.13 0.62 -0.66
C THR A 51 -8.64 0.93 -2.08
N LEU A 52 -9.57 1.32 -2.96
CA LEU A 52 -9.35 1.49 -4.39
C LEU A 52 -8.32 2.59 -4.67
N GLY A 53 -8.37 3.71 -3.95
CA GLY A 53 -7.38 4.79 -4.09
C GLY A 53 -5.96 4.30 -3.78
N ALA A 54 -5.79 3.54 -2.71
CA ALA A 54 -4.51 2.94 -2.35
C ALA A 54 -4.08 1.89 -3.38
N GLY A 55 -5.00 1.04 -3.83
CA GLY A 55 -4.74 0.04 -4.86
C GLY A 55 -4.27 0.68 -6.17
N ILE A 56 -5.01 1.65 -6.69
CA ILE A 56 -4.65 2.33 -7.95
C ILE A 56 -3.30 3.06 -7.81
N ASN A 57 -3.05 3.76 -6.72
CA ASN A 57 -1.80 4.50 -6.52
C ASN A 57 -0.56 3.63 -6.27
N PHE A 58 -0.70 2.53 -5.53
CA PHE A 58 0.46 1.77 -5.02
C PHE A 58 0.62 0.38 -5.64
N LEU A 59 -0.47 -0.22 -6.15
CA LEU A 59 -0.41 -1.51 -6.84
C LEU A 59 -0.29 -1.37 -8.36
N THR A 60 -0.65 -0.23 -8.95
CA THR A 60 -0.64 -0.04 -10.42
C THR A 60 0.33 1.07 -10.83
N GLU A 61 0.43 1.33 -12.13
CA GLU A 61 1.16 2.49 -12.69
C GLU A 61 0.21 3.57 -13.25
N ALA A 62 -1.09 3.49 -12.96
CA ALA A 62 -2.09 4.42 -13.49
C ALA A 62 -1.85 5.89 -13.09
N THR A 63 -1.22 6.10 -11.93
CA THR A 63 -0.83 7.43 -11.42
C THR A 63 0.69 7.64 -11.42
N HIS A 64 1.42 6.83 -12.20
CA HIS A 64 2.85 6.98 -12.44
C HIS A 64 3.73 6.94 -11.17
N PHE A 65 3.41 6.06 -10.21
CA PHE A 65 4.15 5.94 -8.96
C PHE A 65 5.66 5.80 -9.19
N SER A 66 6.08 4.90 -10.10
CA SER A 66 7.50 4.63 -10.34
C SER A 66 8.24 5.84 -10.95
N THR A 67 7.52 6.73 -11.62
CA THR A 67 8.08 7.99 -12.15
C THR A 67 8.18 9.06 -11.06
N LEU A 68 7.19 9.14 -10.16
CA LEU A 68 7.17 10.10 -9.06
C LEU A 68 8.20 9.75 -7.98
N PHE A 69 8.36 8.47 -7.66
CA PHE A 69 9.28 7.97 -6.65
C PHE A 69 10.27 6.96 -7.25
N PRO A 70 11.25 7.44 -8.04
CA PRO A 70 12.22 6.58 -8.70
C PRO A 70 13.05 5.80 -7.67
N GLY A 71 13.19 4.49 -7.88
CA GLY A 71 13.91 3.60 -6.95
C GLY A 71 13.13 3.19 -5.71
N ILE A 72 11.95 3.77 -5.46
CA ILE A 72 11.06 3.35 -4.38
C ILE A 72 10.10 2.27 -4.86
N ARG A 73 9.89 1.29 -4.00
CA ARG A 73 9.15 0.08 -4.27
C ARG A 73 7.93 -0.04 -3.36
N PRO A 74 6.70 0.22 -3.85
CA PRO A 74 5.51 0.17 -3.02
C PRO A 74 5.06 -1.28 -2.78
N HIS A 75 4.77 -1.60 -1.53
CA HIS A 75 4.20 -2.87 -1.09
C HIS A 75 2.93 -2.57 -0.31
N LEU A 76 1.78 -2.62 -1.00
CA LEU A 76 0.49 -2.47 -0.33
C LEU A 76 0.22 -3.70 0.54
N MET A 77 -0.13 -3.45 1.81
CA MET A 77 -0.33 -4.49 2.80
C MET A 77 -1.82 -4.76 2.98
N ALA A 78 -2.23 -5.99 2.69
CA ALA A 78 -3.59 -6.48 2.82
C ALA A 78 -3.77 -7.51 3.94
N LEU A 79 -5.01 -7.64 4.39
CA LEU A 79 -5.41 -8.69 5.32
C LEU A 79 -5.19 -10.07 4.68
N HIS A 80 -4.73 -11.04 5.47
CA HIS A 80 -4.38 -12.37 4.96
C HIS A 80 -5.55 -13.08 4.24
N SER A 81 -6.79 -12.79 4.63
CA SER A 81 -8.01 -13.34 4.02
C SER A 81 -8.17 -13.00 2.53
N ASN A 82 -7.57 -11.90 2.04
CA ASN A 82 -7.61 -11.56 0.61
C ASN A 82 -6.93 -12.62 -0.27
N PHE A 83 -6.04 -13.44 0.31
CA PHE A 83 -5.31 -14.48 -0.40
C PHE A 83 -6.02 -15.84 -0.41
N PHE A 84 -7.27 -15.94 0.08
CA PHE A 84 -8.03 -17.20 0.10
C PHE A 84 -8.82 -17.45 -1.19
N PHE A 85 -9.23 -16.40 -1.90
CA PHE A 85 -10.01 -16.53 -3.14
C PHE A 85 -9.07 -16.68 -4.35
N PRO A 86 -9.08 -17.82 -5.08
CA PRO A 86 -8.03 -18.13 -6.07
C PRO A 86 -7.80 -17.06 -7.14
N VAL A 87 -8.86 -16.54 -7.76
CA VAL A 87 -8.74 -15.55 -8.85
C VAL A 87 -8.25 -14.20 -8.33
N LEU A 88 -8.85 -13.72 -7.23
CA LEU A 88 -8.45 -12.47 -6.59
C LEU A 88 -7.00 -12.56 -6.10
N ARG A 89 -6.64 -13.70 -5.49
CA ARG A 89 -5.29 -14.00 -5.00
C ARG A 89 -4.26 -13.84 -6.11
N GLU A 90 -4.45 -14.48 -7.28
CA GLU A 90 -3.46 -14.37 -8.36
C GLU A 90 -3.36 -12.94 -8.90
N LEU A 91 -4.47 -12.21 -8.97
CA LEU A 91 -4.47 -10.80 -9.38
C LEU A 91 -3.66 -9.94 -8.41
N ILE A 92 -3.99 -9.96 -7.12
CA ILE A 92 -3.32 -9.11 -6.13
C ILE A 92 -1.87 -9.52 -5.90
N LEU A 93 -1.57 -10.82 -5.97
CA LEU A 93 -0.19 -11.30 -5.96
C LEU A 93 0.58 -10.80 -7.17
N GLY A 94 -0.02 -10.83 -8.37
CA GLY A 94 0.58 -10.33 -9.61
C GLY A 94 0.79 -8.82 -9.64
N LEU A 95 0.02 -8.08 -8.83
CA LEU A 95 0.20 -6.64 -8.61
C LEU A 95 1.26 -6.33 -7.53
N GLY A 96 1.76 -7.34 -6.81
CA GLY A 96 2.78 -7.19 -5.76
C GLY A 96 2.22 -7.02 -4.34
N GLU A 97 0.92 -7.22 -4.12
CA GLU A 97 0.31 -7.06 -2.80
C GLU A 97 0.85 -8.09 -1.78
N CYS A 98 1.00 -7.64 -0.53
CA CYS A 98 1.64 -8.39 0.55
C CYS A 98 0.70 -8.57 1.74
N SER A 99 1.00 -9.54 2.60
CA SER A 99 0.26 -9.74 3.85
C SER A 99 0.66 -8.66 4.85
N VAL A 100 -0.29 -8.02 5.54
CA VAL A 100 -0.04 -7.06 6.63
C VAL A 100 0.47 -7.71 7.94
N SER A 101 0.99 -8.94 7.86
CA SER A 101 1.56 -9.59 9.04
C SER A 101 2.83 -8.87 9.48
N ARG A 102 3.10 -8.87 10.79
CA ARG A 102 4.31 -8.24 11.34
C ARG A 102 5.58 -8.77 10.68
N GLU A 103 5.64 -10.07 10.46
CA GLU A 103 6.76 -10.75 9.78
C GLU A 103 6.99 -10.19 8.37
N SER A 104 5.92 -9.99 7.59
CA SER A 104 6.03 -9.45 6.24
C SER A 104 6.51 -8.01 6.25
N CYS A 105 5.96 -7.18 7.14
CA CYS A 105 6.39 -5.79 7.24
C CYS A 105 7.86 -5.71 7.70
N GLN A 106 8.28 -6.53 8.67
CA GLN A 106 9.67 -6.59 9.11
C GLN A 106 10.62 -6.99 7.98
N TYR A 107 10.25 -7.98 7.16
CA TYR A 107 11.07 -8.42 6.03
C TYR A 107 11.45 -7.28 5.07
N PHE A 108 10.54 -6.35 4.80
CA PHE A 108 10.81 -5.19 3.94
C PHE A 108 11.52 -4.06 4.68
N LEU A 109 11.25 -3.86 5.96
CA LEU A 109 11.76 -2.72 6.72
C LEU A 109 13.17 -2.94 7.25
N ASN A 110 13.51 -4.17 7.66
CA ASN A 110 14.80 -4.51 8.26
C ASN A 110 15.95 -4.65 7.24
N GLY A 111 15.70 -4.41 5.94
CA GLY A 111 16.69 -4.50 4.88
C GLY A 111 16.87 -5.90 4.27
N SER A 112 16.17 -6.93 4.76
CA SER A 112 16.25 -8.29 4.18
C SER A 112 15.78 -8.35 2.71
N ALA A 113 14.87 -7.46 2.34
CA ALA A 113 14.40 -7.27 0.97
C ALA A 113 15.17 -6.20 0.18
N GLY A 114 16.30 -5.72 0.71
CA GLY A 114 17.05 -4.58 0.19
C GLY A 114 16.52 -3.22 0.66
N GLN A 115 16.99 -2.16 0.01
CA GLN A 115 16.62 -0.77 0.26
C GLN A 115 15.55 -0.28 -0.73
N GLY A 116 14.98 0.90 -0.46
CA GLY A 116 13.99 1.53 -1.31
C GLY A 116 12.60 0.93 -1.17
N ASN A 117 12.31 0.19 -0.09
CA ASN A 117 10.99 -0.41 0.11
C ASN A 117 10.04 0.55 0.84
N ALA A 118 8.85 0.71 0.29
CA ALA A 118 7.75 1.48 0.87
C ALA A 118 6.63 0.54 1.29
N VAL A 119 6.49 0.30 2.59
CA VAL A 119 5.42 -0.53 3.16
C VAL A 119 4.19 0.34 3.37
N ILE A 120 3.12 0.07 2.62
CA ILE A 120 1.90 0.88 2.66
C ILE A 120 0.87 0.23 3.58
N ILE A 121 0.51 0.91 4.67
CA ILE A 121 -0.41 0.41 5.68
C ILE A 121 -1.66 1.28 5.71
N VAL A 122 -2.81 0.64 5.46
CA VAL A 122 -4.10 1.30 5.62
C VAL A 122 -4.48 1.32 7.10
N CYS A 123 -4.28 2.46 7.75
CA CYS A 123 -4.19 2.55 9.21
C CYS A 123 -5.48 2.15 9.95
N GLY A 124 -6.66 2.49 9.42
CA GLY A 124 -7.93 2.18 10.07
C GLY A 124 -8.45 0.78 9.84
N GLY A 125 -8.03 0.12 8.75
CA GLY A 125 -8.44 -1.23 8.37
C GLY A 125 -9.95 -1.44 8.39
N MET A 126 -10.37 -2.62 8.88
CA MET A 126 -11.78 -3.01 8.95
C MET A 126 -12.69 -2.04 9.73
N ARG A 127 -12.16 -1.27 10.69
CA ARG A 127 -13.02 -0.33 11.45
C ARG A 127 -13.46 0.86 10.60
N GLU A 128 -12.57 1.39 9.76
CA GLU A 128 -12.94 2.44 8.81
C GLU A 128 -13.92 1.91 7.77
N LEU A 129 -13.71 0.68 7.29
CA LEU A 129 -14.65 -0.01 6.40
C LEU A 129 -16.08 -0.07 6.98
N TYR A 130 -16.25 -0.57 8.20
CA TYR A 130 -17.58 -0.69 8.82
C TYR A 130 -18.24 0.66 9.15
N SER A 131 -17.45 1.73 9.29
CA SER A 131 -17.95 3.09 9.54
C SER A 131 -18.17 3.93 8.28
N THR A 132 -17.99 3.32 7.10
CA THR A 132 -18.10 4.06 5.84
C THR A 132 -19.57 4.41 5.57
N GLU A 133 -19.85 5.70 5.54
CA GLU A 133 -21.17 6.29 5.28
C GLU A 133 -21.06 7.27 4.11
N TYR A 134 -22.08 7.32 3.25
CA TYR A 134 -22.09 8.29 2.15
C TYR A 134 -22.01 9.72 2.68
N GLY A 135 -21.11 10.54 2.11
CA GLY A 135 -20.93 11.94 2.51
C GLY A 135 -20.15 12.16 3.81
N LYS A 136 -19.63 11.10 4.45
CA LYS A 136 -18.88 11.22 5.71
C LYS A 136 -17.59 10.41 5.68
N MET A 137 -16.51 11.02 6.16
CA MET A 137 -15.20 10.39 6.26
C MET A 137 -14.83 10.25 7.74
N THR A 138 -14.78 9.00 8.22
CA THR A 138 -14.45 8.69 9.61
C THR A 138 -13.07 8.04 9.68
N PHE A 139 -12.18 8.57 10.50
CA PHE A 139 -10.82 8.07 10.68
C PHE A 139 -10.67 7.37 12.03
N TYR A 140 -10.01 6.21 12.04
CA TYR A 140 -9.75 5.44 13.27
C TYR A 140 -8.25 5.36 13.56
N LEU A 141 -7.60 6.50 13.79
CA LEU A 141 -6.14 6.58 13.98
C LEU A 141 -5.70 6.65 15.45
N LYS A 142 -6.51 7.23 16.35
CA LYS A 142 -6.11 7.56 17.74
C LYS A 142 -5.48 6.39 18.49
N ASN A 143 -6.07 5.20 18.35
CA ASN A 143 -5.62 3.99 19.05
C ASN A 143 -4.83 3.01 18.16
N ARG A 144 -4.55 3.37 16.89
CA ARG A 144 -3.81 2.53 15.94
C ARG A 144 -2.35 2.96 15.91
N LYS A 145 -1.55 2.43 16.85
CA LYS A 145 -0.12 2.78 16.97
C LYS A 145 0.85 1.69 16.49
N GLY A 146 0.33 0.59 15.95
CA GLY A 146 1.14 -0.56 15.53
C GLY A 146 2.18 -0.23 14.47
N PHE A 147 1.80 0.55 13.45
CA PHE A 147 2.72 0.96 12.39
C PHE A 147 3.79 1.96 12.87
N ILE A 148 3.43 2.82 13.82
CA ILE A 148 4.39 3.74 14.47
C ILE A 148 5.40 2.95 15.31
N ARG A 149 4.90 2.00 16.12
CA ARG A 149 5.77 1.09 16.87
C ARG A 149 6.71 0.33 15.94
N LEU A 150 6.20 -0.15 14.80
CA LEU A 150 7.01 -0.86 13.82
C LEU A 150 8.08 0.05 13.18
N SER A 151 7.76 1.30 12.88
CA SER A 151 8.74 2.29 12.42
C SER A 151 9.86 2.50 13.44
N LEU A 152 9.51 2.69 14.71
CA LEU A 152 10.49 2.87 15.79
C LEU A 152 11.37 1.62 15.97
N GLU A 153 10.79 0.42 15.93
CA GLU A 153 11.53 -0.85 16.07
C GLU A 153 12.54 -1.08 14.94
N ASN A 154 12.28 -0.56 13.73
CA ASN A 154 13.15 -0.76 12.55
C ASN A 154 13.98 0.49 12.20
N GLY A 155 13.80 1.60 12.92
CA GLY A 155 14.43 2.88 12.57
C GLY A 155 14.00 3.43 11.20
N THR A 156 12.81 3.08 10.73
CA THR A 156 12.31 3.49 9.40
C THR A 156 11.46 4.74 9.48
N SER A 157 11.52 5.56 8.43
CA SER A 157 10.77 6.83 8.38
C SER A 157 9.29 6.60 8.09
N LEU A 158 8.44 7.40 8.71
CA LEU A 158 7.00 7.42 8.46
C LEU A 158 6.67 8.49 7.43
N VAL A 159 5.95 8.11 6.39
CA VAL A 159 5.32 9.02 5.43
C VAL A 159 3.84 9.10 5.78
N PRO A 160 3.32 10.27 6.18
CA PRO A 160 1.94 10.44 6.62
C PRO A 160 0.92 10.36 5.47
#